data_AF-A0A7J6FZR7-F1
#
_entry.id   AF-A0A7J6FZR7-F1
#
_cell.length_a   1.000
_cell.length_b   1.000
_cell.length_c   1.000
_cell.angle_alpha   90.00
_cell.angle_beta   90.00
_cell.angle_gamma   90.00
#
_symmetry.space_group_name_H-M   'P 1'
#
loop_
_entity.id
_entity.type
_entity.pdbx_description
1 polymer ?
#
loop_
_entity_poly.entity_id
_entity_poly.type
_entity_poly.pdbx_seq_one_letter_code
_entity_poly.pdbx_strand_id
1 'polypeptide(L)'
;MGNDSSRLHLPFRHGQRPGKASSSSSSLHKPLTADHFAGIALLTLRSAEMKFKDKWLACVSFGEQTFRTQISDQTDKPVWNSEKKLLLEKDGPHVARISVFETNTVSSNTLVGYCEINLLEYLTQGEVLDLLNPSSSDLIVGKIYISCSVEDPVETEKSFARRILSIVDYNQDGMLSLSEFSDLINAFGNRLAAEKKEELFKAADKNGDGVVSMDELATLLASQQEKEPLITCCPVCGEVLEVSDKLNNMIHLTLCFDEGTGNQVMEGGFLTDTQASYGWMFKLSEWVHYSSYDVGLNSGSSASHIVVLDRRSKTLVEETIDSKIVLSMRAIYQSKIGIGLMDKGAKEFLLSISEKQGKKMNTTESAKDIPKFGQINLAEAKYPVEHFKTFNEFFVRELKPGVRPIACKERDDVAICGADSRLMAFTTVDDSKRFWIKGRKFSMKGLLGPEISSNEFDHGSLVIFRLAPQDYHRFHSPVSGTIEKFIDIPGALYTVNPIAVNSKYCNVFTENKRVVSIISTAEFGKVAFIAIGATMVGSITFSKKAGDHVKKGDEFGYFSFGGSTVICVFEKDSITIDEDLLANSARPLETLVCVGMKLGVAKNSSNVELPNLETFAIN
;
A
#
# COMPACT_ATOMS: atom_id res chain seq x y z
N MET A 1 -26.11 -19.86 60.39
CA MET A 1 -26.27 -18.41 60.67
C MET A 1 -25.00 -17.78 60.13
N GLY A 2 -24.96 -17.11 58.97
CA GLY A 2 -26.01 -16.30 58.32
C GLY A 2 -25.89 -14.85 58.82
N ASN A 3 -25.95 -13.79 58.02
CA ASN A 3 -26.28 -13.62 56.59
C ASN A 3 -25.43 -12.45 56.01
N ASP A 4 -25.43 -12.10 54.72
CA ASP A 4 -26.27 -12.52 53.58
C ASP A 4 -25.36 -12.91 52.36
N SER A 5 -25.46 -12.53 51.08
CA SER A 5 -26.32 -11.61 50.30
C SER A 5 -26.72 -12.20 48.94
N SER A 6 -27.78 -11.64 48.32
CA SER A 6 -28.46 -12.23 47.16
C SER A 6 -28.44 -11.36 45.89
N ARG A 7 -28.39 -12.02 44.72
CA ARG A 7 -28.81 -11.46 43.43
C ARG A 7 -30.29 -11.81 43.20
N LEU A 8 -31.04 -10.91 42.54
CA LEU A 8 -32.42 -11.17 42.10
C LEU A 8 -32.63 -10.72 40.65
N HIS A 9 -33.10 -11.64 39.81
CA HIS A 9 -33.83 -11.35 38.57
C HIS A 9 -35.34 -11.37 38.86
N LEU A 10 -36.16 -10.83 37.94
CA LEU A 10 -37.47 -11.34 37.44
C LEU A 10 -38.02 -10.35 36.37
N PRO A 11 -39.05 -10.67 35.55
CA PRO A 11 -39.00 -10.38 34.12
C PRO A 11 -40.20 -9.58 33.53
N PHE A 12 -40.14 -9.31 32.23
CA PHE A 12 -41.28 -8.82 31.44
C PHE A 12 -42.29 -9.94 31.10
N ARG A 13 -43.56 -9.54 30.91
CA ARG A 13 -44.67 -10.42 30.52
C ARG A 13 -44.99 -10.34 29.03
N HIS A 14 -45.45 -11.45 28.47
CA HIS A 14 -46.04 -11.56 27.15
C HIS A 14 -47.57 -11.77 27.26
N GLY A 15 -48.33 -11.42 26.21
CA GLY A 15 -49.78 -11.60 26.18
C GLY A 15 -50.30 -11.86 24.77
N GLN A 16 -51.03 -12.97 24.58
CA GLN A 16 -51.63 -13.36 23.29
C GLN A 16 -53.16 -13.34 23.35
N ARG A 17 -53.80 -13.04 22.21
CA ARG A 17 -55.08 -13.67 21.80
C ARG A 17 -55.10 -13.86 20.26
N PRO A 18 -55.83 -14.86 19.70
CA PRO A 18 -55.54 -15.37 18.35
C PRO A 18 -56.71 -15.31 17.35
N GLY A 19 -56.38 -15.53 16.06
CA GLY A 19 -57.32 -15.77 14.94
C GLY A 19 -57.14 -14.76 13.79
N LYS A 20 -57.19 -15.13 12.51
CA LYS A 20 -57.45 -16.44 11.84
C LYS A 20 -56.39 -16.73 10.77
N ALA A 21 -56.29 -17.99 10.34
CA ALA A 21 -55.39 -18.39 9.26
C ALA A 21 -56.02 -18.24 7.86
N SER A 22 -55.17 -17.93 6.89
CA SER A 22 -55.38 -18.15 5.44
C SER A 22 -54.06 -18.65 4.85
N SER A 23 -54.11 -19.69 4.02
CA SER A 23 -52.92 -20.46 3.62
C SER A 23 -52.16 -19.86 2.45
N SER A 24 -50.86 -19.62 2.65
CA SER A 24 -49.83 -19.59 1.60
C SER A 24 -48.55 -20.26 2.12
N SER A 25 -47.70 -20.74 1.21
CA SER A 25 -46.56 -21.60 1.54
C SER A 25 -45.36 -20.80 2.06
N SER A 26 -45.14 -20.81 3.37
CA SER A 26 -43.90 -20.30 3.97
C SER A 26 -42.80 -21.37 3.95
N SER A 27 -41.78 -21.18 3.11
CA SER A 27 -40.46 -21.77 3.34
C SER A 27 -39.91 -21.31 4.70
N LEU A 28 -39.17 -22.17 5.40
CA LEU A 28 -38.68 -21.84 6.75
C LEU A 28 -37.46 -20.91 6.69
N HIS A 29 -37.71 -19.60 6.62
CA HIS A 29 -36.75 -18.63 7.13
C HIS A 29 -36.74 -18.69 8.66
N LYS A 30 -35.91 -19.59 9.21
CA LYS A 30 -35.32 -19.36 10.52
C LYS A 30 -34.56 -18.03 10.48
N PRO A 31 -34.52 -17.23 11.56
CA PRO A 31 -33.43 -16.27 11.70
C PRO A 31 -32.11 -17.03 11.65
N LEU A 32 -31.19 -16.58 10.80
CA LEU A 32 -29.81 -17.06 10.81
C LEU A 32 -29.23 -16.79 12.20
N THR A 33 -28.69 -17.82 12.85
CA THR A 33 -27.90 -17.63 14.08
C THR A 33 -26.64 -16.87 13.70
N ALA A 34 -26.56 -15.60 14.11
CA ALA A 34 -25.59 -14.62 13.62
C ALA A 34 -24.14 -15.09 13.72
N ASP A 35 -23.83 -15.86 14.76
CA ASP A 35 -22.51 -16.38 15.17
C ASP A 35 -21.72 -17.17 14.10
N HIS A 36 -22.32 -17.48 12.94
CA HIS A 36 -21.69 -18.29 11.87
C HIS A 36 -22.00 -17.81 10.43
N PHE A 37 -22.50 -16.58 10.23
CA PHE A 37 -22.77 -16.10 8.87
C PHE A 37 -21.48 -15.68 8.14
N ALA A 38 -21.30 -16.13 6.90
CA ALA A 38 -20.30 -15.62 5.97
C ALA A 38 -20.93 -15.39 4.60
N GLY A 39 -20.60 -14.28 3.94
CA GLY A 39 -21.18 -13.89 2.65
C GLY A 39 -21.15 -12.38 2.38
N ILE A 40 -21.72 -11.97 1.25
CA ILE A 40 -21.72 -10.57 0.80
C ILE A 40 -22.94 -9.84 1.36
N ALA A 41 -22.70 -8.77 2.13
CA ALA A 41 -23.71 -7.82 2.59
C ALA A 41 -23.67 -6.56 1.71
N LEU A 42 -24.78 -6.28 1.02
CA LEU A 42 -24.97 -5.09 0.21
C LEU A 42 -25.50 -3.96 1.11
N LEU A 43 -24.71 -2.90 1.33
CA LEU A 43 -25.09 -1.73 2.12
C LEU A 43 -25.32 -0.53 1.21
N THR A 44 -26.55 0.01 1.22
CA THR A 44 -26.92 1.22 0.47
C THR A 44 -27.08 2.41 1.42
N LEU A 45 -26.24 3.43 1.26
CA LEU A 45 -26.40 4.75 1.89
C LEU A 45 -27.33 5.60 1.02
N ARG A 46 -28.59 5.72 1.43
CA ARG A 46 -29.63 6.40 0.63
C ARG A 46 -29.51 7.91 0.75
N SER A 47 -29.63 8.43 1.98
CA SER A 47 -29.72 9.87 2.26
C SER A 47 -29.41 10.21 3.71
N ALA A 48 -29.25 11.49 4.03
CA ALA A 48 -29.25 11.99 5.41
C ALA A 48 -30.17 13.22 5.55
N GLU A 49 -30.49 13.59 6.80
CA GLU A 49 -31.07 14.88 7.18
C GLU A 49 -30.14 15.57 8.19
N MET A 50 -29.62 16.73 7.81
CA MET A 50 -28.58 17.47 8.55
C MET A 50 -29.12 18.82 9.06
N LYS A 51 -28.52 19.35 10.13
CA LYS A 51 -28.98 20.59 10.79
C LYS A 51 -28.74 21.88 10.00
N PHE A 52 -27.98 21.85 8.91
CA PHE A 52 -27.69 23.01 8.05
C PHE A 52 -27.46 22.57 6.60
N LYS A 53 -27.41 23.54 5.67
CA LYS A 53 -27.23 23.30 4.24
C LYS A 53 -25.76 23.39 3.83
N ASP A 54 -25.17 22.26 3.46
CA ASP A 54 -23.81 22.20 2.89
C ASP A 54 -23.68 21.09 1.84
N LYS A 55 -22.48 20.89 1.29
CA LYS A 55 -22.12 19.77 0.43
C LYS A 55 -21.58 18.64 1.28
N TRP A 56 -22.24 17.49 1.25
CA TRP A 56 -22.00 16.39 2.17
C TRP A 56 -21.32 15.20 1.51
N LEU A 57 -20.37 14.62 2.22
CA LEU A 57 -19.74 13.33 1.95
C LEU A 57 -20.07 12.39 3.10
N ALA A 58 -20.44 11.14 2.82
CA ALA A 58 -20.49 10.08 3.83
C ALA A 58 -19.42 9.03 3.55
N CYS A 59 -18.91 8.40 4.60
CA CYS A 59 -17.91 7.34 4.56
C CYS A 59 -18.39 6.16 5.40
N VAL A 60 -18.03 4.93 5.00
CA VAL A 60 -18.39 3.68 5.68
C VAL A 60 -17.12 2.93 6.04
N SER A 61 -16.76 2.93 7.31
CA SER A 61 -15.53 2.33 7.87
C SER A 61 -15.87 0.98 8.50
N PHE A 62 -15.38 -0.12 7.93
CA PHE A 62 -15.71 -1.49 8.29
C PHE A 62 -14.45 -2.36 8.29
N GLY A 63 -14.05 -2.89 9.45
CA GLY A 63 -12.71 -3.46 9.63
C GLY A 63 -11.62 -2.42 9.33
N GLU A 64 -10.64 -2.76 8.49
CA GLU A 64 -9.62 -1.82 7.99
C GLU A 64 -10.06 -1.05 6.73
N GLN A 65 -11.25 -1.34 6.17
CA GLN A 65 -11.73 -0.78 4.91
C GLN A 65 -12.70 0.40 5.16
N THR A 66 -12.32 1.62 4.77
CA THR A 66 -13.27 2.74 4.70
C THR A 66 -13.64 3.08 3.26
N PHE A 67 -14.92 3.03 2.91
CA PHE A 67 -15.48 3.46 1.63
C PHE A 67 -16.04 4.89 1.71
N ARG A 68 -16.37 5.52 0.57
CA ARG A 68 -16.98 6.87 0.54
C ARG A 68 -18.04 7.03 -0.55
N THR A 69 -19.00 7.92 -0.32
CA THR A 69 -20.01 8.32 -1.30
C THR A 69 -19.45 9.32 -2.32
N GLN A 70 -20.27 9.72 -3.30
CA GLN A 70 -20.06 11.00 -4.00
C GLN A 70 -20.36 12.18 -3.07
N ILE A 71 -19.86 13.37 -3.41
CA ILE A 71 -20.19 14.63 -2.72
C ILE A 71 -21.55 15.14 -3.21
N SER A 72 -22.44 15.52 -2.29
CA SER A 72 -23.76 16.06 -2.64
C SER A 72 -23.70 17.51 -3.17
N ASP A 73 -24.79 17.95 -3.80
CA ASP A 73 -25.11 19.37 -3.93
C ASP A 73 -25.29 20.05 -2.55
N GLN A 74 -25.38 21.38 -2.54
CA GLN A 74 -25.51 22.16 -1.30
C GLN A 74 -26.93 22.08 -0.73
N THR A 75 -27.15 21.20 0.25
CA THR A 75 -28.48 20.85 0.78
C THR A 75 -28.41 20.50 2.27
N ASP A 76 -29.54 20.55 2.97
CA ASP A 76 -29.74 20.01 4.32
C ASP A 76 -30.20 18.55 4.29
N LYS A 77 -30.54 18.04 3.10
CA LYS A 77 -31.00 16.66 2.88
C LYS A 77 -30.24 16.01 1.72
N PRO A 78 -28.97 15.59 1.92
CA PRO A 78 -28.20 14.93 0.87
C PRO A 78 -28.80 13.56 0.53
N VAL A 79 -28.80 13.24 -0.76
CA VAL A 79 -29.17 11.93 -1.29
C VAL A 79 -27.97 11.43 -2.09
N TRP A 80 -27.51 10.22 -1.78
CA TRP A 80 -26.37 9.59 -2.46
C TRP A 80 -26.78 8.33 -3.23
N ASN A 81 -27.69 7.52 -2.67
CA ASN A 81 -27.99 6.16 -3.13
C ASN A 81 -26.71 5.36 -3.44
N SER A 82 -25.69 5.54 -2.60
CA SER A 82 -24.37 4.95 -2.78
C SER A 82 -24.36 3.55 -2.21
N GLU A 83 -24.07 2.57 -3.06
CA GLU A 83 -24.07 1.16 -2.68
C GLU A 83 -22.65 0.62 -2.56
N LYS A 84 -22.43 -0.29 -1.59
CA LYS A 84 -21.17 -1.02 -1.46
C LYS A 84 -21.43 -2.45 -0.98
N LYS A 85 -20.74 -3.40 -1.62
CA LYS A 85 -20.60 -4.79 -1.15
C LYS A 85 -19.59 -4.84 -0.01
N LEU A 86 -19.98 -5.41 1.12
CA LEU A 86 -19.13 -5.63 2.30
C LEU A 86 -19.02 -7.14 2.53
N LEU A 87 -17.80 -7.63 2.72
CA LEU A 87 -17.57 -9.04 3.02
C LEU A 87 -17.79 -9.29 4.51
N LEU A 88 -18.77 -10.13 4.85
CA LEU A 88 -18.91 -10.66 6.20
C LEU A 88 -18.16 -11.99 6.26
N GLU A 89 -17.09 -12.03 7.05
CA GLU A 89 -16.32 -13.24 7.36
C GLU A 89 -16.78 -13.82 8.69
N LYS A 90 -16.72 -15.14 8.83
CA LYS A 90 -17.22 -15.88 10.01
C LYS A 90 -16.64 -15.42 11.36
N ASP A 91 -15.37 -15.02 11.38
CA ASP A 91 -14.61 -14.61 12.57
C ASP A 91 -14.04 -13.17 12.40
N GLY A 92 -14.59 -12.40 11.47
CA GLY A 92 -14.09 -11.08 11.05
C GLY A 92 -14.88 -9.89 11.61
N PRO A 93 -14.72 -8.69 11.02
CA PRO A 93 -15.49 -7.51 11.43
C PRO A 93 -17.00 -7.69 11.17
N HIS A 94 -17.81 -7.16 12.08
CA HIS A 94 -19.28 -7.12 11.92
C HIS A 94 -19.87 -5.72 12.11
N VAL A 95 -19.11 -4.80 12.74
CA VAL A 95 -19.54 -3.41 12.97
C VAL A 95 -19.02 -2.51 11.85
N ALA A 96 -19.94 -1.82 11.17
CA ALA A 96 -19.62 -0.74 10.25
C ALA A 96 -19.91 0.62 10.93
N ARG A 97 -18.96 1.53 10.86
CA ARG A 97 -19.07 2.92 11.28
C ARG A 97 -19.43 3.78 10.07
N ILE A 98 -20.44 4.63 10.18
CA ILE A 98 -20.82 5.56 9.10
C ILE A 98 -20.58 6.98 9.58
N SER A 99 -19.67 7.70 8.90
CA SER A 99 -19.21 9.04 9.25
C SER A 99 -19.62 10.05 8.17
N VAL A 100 -20.19 11.20 8.55
CA VAL A 100 -20.72 12.22 7.64
C VAL A 100 -19.99 13.56 7.81
N PHE A 101 -19.54 14.13 6.69
CA PHE A 101 -18.63 15.25 6.63
C PHE A 101 -19.18 16.45 5.83
N GLU A 102 -18.93 17.64 6.35
CA GLU A 102 -19.01 18.92 5.64
C GLU A 102 -17.79 19.05 4.72
N THR A 103 -17.98 19.24 3.41
CA THR A 103 -16.88 19.22 2.44
C THR A 103 -16.27 20.59 2.19
N ASN A 104 -14.95 20.72 2.44
CA ASN A 104 -14.23 21.98 2.31
C ASN A 104 -13.41 22.03 1.02
N THR A 105 -13.45 23.17 0.32
CA THR A 105 -12.70 23.37 -0.94
C THR A 105 -11.27 23.89 -0.75
N VAL A 106 -10.91 24.30 0.48
CA VAL A 106 -9.62 24.96 0.80
C VAL A 106 -8.92 24.33 2.03
N SER A 107 -9.61 23.46 2.77
CA SER A 107 -9.12 22.79 3.98
C SER A 107 -9.59 21.33 4.02
N SER A 108 -9.21 20.58 5.06
CA SER A 108 -9.81 19.29 5.38
C SER A 108 -11.33 19.41 5.55
N ASN A 109 -12.08 18.38 5.17
CA ASN A 109 -13.50 18.28 5.48
C ASN A 109 -13.70 18.14 7.00
N THR A 110 -14.80 18.68 7.52
CA THR A 110 -15.14 18.58 8.94
C THR A 110 -16.00 17.34 9.17
N LEU A 111 -15.60 16.43 10.07
CA LEU A 111 -16.51 15.37 10.53
C LEU A 111 -17.61 16.03 11.38
N VAL A 112 -18.86 15.96 10.91
CA VAL A 112 -20.01 16.59 11.58
C VAL A 112 -20.74 15.60 12.48
N GLY A 113 -20.88 14.34 12.05
CA GLY A 113 -21.52 13.29 12.85
C GLY A 113 -21.18 11.88 12.38
N TYR A 114 -21.42 10.90 13.25
CA TYR A 114 -21.22 9.48 12.94
C TYR A 114 -22.24 8.57 13.64
N CYS A 115 -22.43 7.36 13.14
CA CYS A 115 -23.13 6.27 13.83
C CYS A 115 -22.40 4.94 13.60
N GLU A 116 -22.73 3.90 14.36
CA GLU A 116 -22.12 2.56 14.24
C GLU A 116 -23.25 1.50 14.21
N ILE A 117 -23.12 0.51 13.32
CA ILE A 117 -24.14 -0.52 13.07
C ILE A 117 -23.51 -1.92 13.09
N ASN A 118 -24.13 -2.88 13.76
CA ASN A 118 -23.78 -4.29 13.59
C ASN A 118 -24.52 -4.83 12.36
N LEU A 119 -23.80 -5.10 11.27
CA LEU A 119 -24.40 -5.50 9.99
C LEU A 119 -25.24 -6.78 10.14
N LEU A 120 -24.82 -7.72 10.98
CA LEU A 120 -25.54 -8.97 11.26
C LEU A 120 -26.95 -8.77 11.84
N GLU A 121 -27.18 -7.67 12.57
CA GLU A 121 -28.49 -7.33 13.14
C GLU A 121 -29.44 -6.69 12.10
N TYR A 122 -28.87 -6.10 11.03
CA TYR A 122 -29.60 -5.25 10.07
C TYR A 122 -29.74 -5.84 8.65
N LEU A 123 -29.31 -7.08 8.40
CA LEU A 123 -29.28 -7.77 7.09
C LEU A 123 -30.60 -7.87 6.29
N THR A 124 -31.72 -7.35 6.80
CA THR A 124 -33.07 -7.55 6.21
C THR A 124 -33.97 -6.32 6.21
N GLN A 125 -33.51 -5.14 6.69
CA GLN A 125 -34.36 -3.95 6.82
C GLN A 125 -33.66 -2.66 6.38
N GLY A 126 -34.48 -1.62 6.14
CA GLY A 126 -34.02 -0.25 5.92
C GLY A 126 -34.32 0.62 7.13
N GLU A 127 -33.32 1.29 7.67
CA GLU A 127 -33.38 1.93 8.98
C GLU A 127 -32.96 3.41 8.95
N VAL A 128 -33.42 4.16 9.96
CA VAL A 128 -33.14 5.59 10.16
C VAL A 128 -32.38 5.76 11.48
N LEU A 129 -31.10 6.10 11.39
CA LEU A 129 -30.17 6.14 12.51
C LEU A 129 -29.82 7.58 12.87
N ASP A 130 -29.65 7.85 14.16
CA ASP A 130 -29.21 9.15 14.66
C ASP A 130 -27.68 9.29 14.55
N LEU A 131 -27.23 10.39 13.92
CA LEU A 131 -25.81 10.73 13.83
C LEU A 131 -25.39 11.48 15.09
N LEU A 132 -24.38 10.97 15.80
CA LEU A 132 -23.85 11.51 17.06
C LEU A 132 -22.72 12.51 16.81
N ASN A 133 -22.58 13.54 17.65
CA ASN A 133 -21.51 14.54 17.53
C ASN A 133 -20.13 13.95 17.94
N PRO A 134 -19.06 14.12 17.15
CA PRO A 134 -17.72 13.62 17.50
C PRO A 134 -17.15 14.17 18.82
N SER A 135 -17.59 15.35 19.25
CA SER A 135 -17.14 16.02 20.49
C SER A 135 -18.07 15.76 21.68
N SER A 136 -19.23 15.12 21.49
CA SER A 136 -20.17 14.75 22.55
C SER A 136 -21.19 13.72 22.04
N SER A 137 -21.02 12.46 22.45
CA SER A 137 -21.87 11.33 22.04
C SER A 137 -23.36 11.56 22.24
N ASP A 138 -23.73 12.34 23.25
CA ASP A 138 -25.11 12.54 23.68
C ASP A 138 -25.86 13.55 22.80
N LEU A 139 -25.17 14.23 21.89
CA LEU A 139 -25.72 15.26 21.01
C LEU A 139 -25.92 14.72 19.58
N ILE A 140 -27.18 14.42 19.23
CA ILE A 140 -27.58 14.11 17.85
C ILE A 140 -27.36 15.35 16.96
N VAL A 141 -26.71 15.19 15.81
CA VAL A 141 -26.44 16.27 14.82
C VAL A 141 -27.25 16.15 13.52
N GLY A 142 -27.81 14.98 13.25
CA GLY A 142 -28.58 14.67 12.05
C GLY A 142 -29.11 13.23 12.09
N LYS A 143 -29.70 12.77 10.99
CA LYS A 143 -30.16 11.39 10.79
C LYS A 143 -29.63 10.84 9.47
N ILE A 144 -29.36 9.54 9.39
CA ILE A 144 -28.95 8.86 8.15
C ILE A 144 -29.89 7.68 7.84
N TYR A 145 -30.12 7.45 6.54
CA TYR A 145 -31.08 6.50 6.01
C TYR A 145 -30.32 5.44 5.20
N ILE A 146 -30.38 4.19 5.66
CA ILE A 146 -29.64 3.08 5.06
C ILE A 146 -30.56 1.90 4.74
N SER A 147 -30.06 0.97 3.93
CA SER A 147 -30.61 -0.39 3.83
C SER A 147 -29.48 -1.39 3.69
N CYS A 148 -29.62 -2.55 4.33
CA CYS A 148 -28.70 -3.67 4.16
C CYS A 148 -29.45 -4.93 3.72
N SER A 149 -28.85 -5.70 2.82
CA SER A 149 -29.39 -6.98 2.31
C SER A 149 -28.26 -7.93 1.90
N VAL A 150 -28.45 -9.23 2.10
CA VAL A 150 -27.50 -10.26 1.64
C VAL A 150 -27.68 -10.53 0.13
N GLU A 151 -26.58 -10.68 -0.60
CA GLU A 151 -26.60 -11.10 -2.02
C GLU A 151 -26.87 -12.61 -2.16
N ASP A 152 -27.71 -13.02 -3.10
CA ASP A 152 -28.02 -14.44 -3.34
C ASP A 152 -26.79 -15.15 -3.95
N PRO A 153 -26.26 -16.23 -3.34
CA PRO A 153 -25.13 -16.98 -3.90
C PRO A 153 -25.33 -17.40 -5.37
N VAL A 154 -26.57 -17.74 -5.77
CA VAL A 154 -26.88 -18.22 -7.13
C VAL A 154 -26.82 -17.09 -8.17
N GLU A 155 -27.06 -15.83 -7.79
CA GLU A 155 -26.80 -14.68 -8.69
C GLU A 155 -25.34 -14.22 -8.62
N THR A 156 -24.65 -14.39 -7.48
CA THR A 156 -23.19 -14.19 -7.38
C THR A 156 -22.46 -15.12 -8.36
N GLU A 157 -22.78 -16.41 -8.39
CA GLU A 157 -22.22 -17.39 -9.33
C GLU A 157 -22.44 -17.01 -10.81
N LYS A 158 -23.65 -16.55 -11.16
CA LYS A 158 -23.96 -16.08 -12.54
C LYS A 158 -23.25 -14.78 -12.88
N SER A 159 -23.16 -13.85 -11.94
CA SER A 159 -22.41 -12.59 -12.08
C SER A 159 -20.94 -12.87 -12.38
N PHE A 160 -20.34 -13.77 -11.60
CA PHE A 160 -18.97 -14.27 -11.81
C PHE A 160 -18.78 -14.91 -13.20
N ALA A 161 -19.67 -15.80 -13.64
CA ALA A 161 -19.61 -16.40 -14.97
C ALA A 161 -19.70 -15.36 -16.11
N ARG A 162 -20.59 -14.35 -15.99
CA ARG A 162 -20.71 -13.24 -16.96
C ARG A 162 -19.43 -12.39 -17.03
N ARG A 163 -18.76 -12.16 -15.90
CA ARG A 163 -17.52 -11.37 -15.83
C ARG A 163 -16.32 -12.11 -16.42
N ILE A 164 -16.19 -13.42 -16.16
CA ILE A 164 -15.20 -14.28 -16.82
C ILE A 164 -15.26 -14.12 -18.34
N LEU A 165 -16.46 -14.25 -18.91
CA LEU A 165 -16.68 -14.19 -20.35
C LEU A 165 -16.14 -12.88 -20.95
N SER A 166 -16.42 -11.73 -20.31
CA SER A 166 -15.98 -10.42 -20.79
C SER A 166 -14.46 -10.19 -20.85
N ILE A 167 -13.64 -11.11 -20.32
CA ILE A 167 -12.16 -11.05 -20.40
C ILE A 167 -11.61 -11.95 -21.53
N VAL A 168 -12.32 -13.02 -21.91
CA VAL A 168 -11.87 -14.01 -22.92
C VAL A 168 -12.67 -13.99 -24.22
N ASP A 169 -13.85 -13.38 -24.25
CA ASP A 169 -14.58 -13.01 -25.46
C ASP A 169 -13.79 -11.89 -26.17
N TYR A 170 -12.89 -12.28 -27.07
CA TYR A 170 -12.01 -11.37 -27.79
C TYR A 170 -12.71 -10.69 -28.97
N ASN A 171 -13.83 -11.26 -29.43
CA ASN A 171 -14.55 -10.83 -30.61
C ASN A 171 -15.79 -9.95 -30.28
N GLN A 172 -16.28 -10.03 -29.03
CA GLN A 172 -17.39 -9.30 -28.43
C GLN A 172 -18.79 -9.70 -28.96
N ASP A 173 -18.99 -10.97 -29.36
CA ASP A 173 -20.30 -11.52 -29.73
C ASP A 173 -21.13 -12.06 -28.54
N GLY A 174 -20.53 -12.20 -27.36
CA GLY A 174 -21.18 -12.66 -26.14
C GLY A 174 -21.20 -14.19 -25.95
N MET A 175 -20.57 -14.94 -26.84
CA MET A 175 -20.38 -16.39 -26.78
C MET A 175 -18.88 -16.74 -26.69
N LEU A 176 -18.53 -18.01 -26.49
CA LEU A 176 -17.15 -18.48 -26.65
C LEU A 176 -16.99 -19.41 -27.86
N SER A 177 -16.04 -19.09 -28.73
CA SER A 177 -15.47 -20.07 -29.65
C SER A 177 -14.62 -21.11 -28.90
N LEU A 178 -14.34 -22.25 -29.55
CA LEU A 178 -13.43 -23.28 -29.01
C LEU A 178 -12.03 -22.73 -28.68
N SER A 179 -11.58 -21.67 -29.36
CA SER A 179 -10.35 -20.93 -29.07
C SER A 179 -10.45 -20.20 -27.72
N GLU A 180 -11.43 -19.32 -27.56
CA GLU A 180 -11.59 -18.47 -26.37
C GLU A 180 -11.89 -19.32 -25.13
N PHE A 181 -12.67 -20.40 -25.29
CA PHE A 181 -12.87 -21.41 -24.25
C PHE A 181 -11.59 -22.19 -23.92
N SER A 182 -10.74 -22.53 -24.90
CA SER A 182 -9.45 -23.19 -24.64
C SER A 182 -8.54 -22.32 -23.78
N ASP A 183 -8.45 -21.02 -24.12
CA ASP A 183 -7.60 -20.08 -23.40
C ASP A 183 -8.13 -19.77 -21.99
N LEU A 184 -9.45 -19.75 -21.82
CA LEU A 184 -10.09 -19.68 -20.50
C LEU A 184 -9.74 -20.89 -19.61
N ILE A 185 -9.87 -22.12 -20.13
CA ILE A 185 -9.56 -23.33 -19.36
C ILE A 185 -8.06 -23.41 -19.03
N ASN A 186 -7.18 -22.88 -19.89
CA ASN A 186 -5.75 -22.73 -19.57
C ASN A 186 -5.52 -21.73 -18.41
N ALA A 187 -6.22 -20.58 -18.41
CA ALA A 187 -6.08 -19.55 -17.39
C ALA A 187 -6.55 -19.98 -15.99
N PHE A 188 -7.47 -20.96 -15.89
CA PHE A 188 -7.92 -21.57 -14.64
C PHE A 188 -6.88 -22.50 -13.96
N GLY A 189 -5.75 -22.79 -14.62
CA GLY A 189 -4.58 -23.47 -14.05
C GLY A 189 -4.68 -25.00 -13.90
N ASN A 190 -5.87 -25.59 -14.04
CA ASN A 190 -6.04 -27.04 -13.89
C ASN A 190 -5.54 -27.80 -15.14
N ARG A 191 -4.41 -28.50 -15.00
CA ARG A 191 -3.77 -29.27 -16.08
C ARG A 191 -4.67 -30.38 -16.66
N LEU A 192 -5.46 -31.06 -15.82
CA LEU A 192 -6.39 -32.11 -16.27
C LEU A 192 -7.58 -31.55 -17.04
N ALA A 193 -7.99 -30.31 -16.75
CA ALA A 193 -9.00 -29.59 -17.53
C ALA A 193 -8.42 -29.13 -18.88
N ALA A 194 -7.20 -28.57 -18.88
CA ALA A 194 -6.50 -28.14 -20.11
C ALA A 194 -6.28 -29.30 -21.10
N GLU A 195 -5.92 -30.49 -20.62
CA GLU A 195 -5.79 -31.71 -21.44
C GLU A 195 -7.14 -32.19 -22.02
N LYS A 196 -8.28 -31.86 -21.39
CA LYS A 196 -9.64 -32.29 -21.77
C LYS A 196 -10.51 -31.18 -22.37
N LYS A 197 -9.94 -30.03 -22.73
CA LYS A 197 -10.66 -28.84 -23.22
C LYS A 197 -11.71 -29.12 -24.32
N GLU A 198 -11.43 -30.06 -25.23
CA GLU A 198 -12.31 -30.46 -26.35
C GLU A 198 -13.45 -31.42 -25.94
N GLU A 199 -13.36 -32.04 -24.77
CA GLU A 199 -14.45 -32.78 -24.11
C GLU A 199 -15.29 -31.81 -23.26
N LEU A 200 -14.63 -30.91 -22.53
CA LEU A 200 -15.28 -29.88 -21.72
C LEU A 200 -16.11 -28.90 -22.56
N PHE A 201 -15.63 -28.50 -23.74
CA PHE A 201 -16.38 -27.67 -24.68
C PHE A 201 -17.69 -28.35 -25.10
N LYS A 202 -17.64 -29.64 -25.47
CA LYS A 202 -18.82 -30.44 -25.84
C LYS A 202 -19.73 -30.81 -24.66
N ALA A 203 -19.28 -30.61 -23.42
CA ALA A 203 -20.10 -30.74 -22.23
C ALA A 203 -20.73 -29.40 -21.80
N ALA A 204 -20.19 -28.28 -22.32
CA ALA A 204 -20.69 -26.93 -22.12
C ALA A 204 -21.73 -26.58 -23.19
N ASP A 205 -21.37 -26.73 -24.48
CA ASP A 205 -22.29 -26.66 -25.63
C ASP A 205 -23.34 -27.77 -25.50
N LYS A 206 -24.52 -27.41 -24.97
CA LYS A 206 -25.66 -28.32 -24.76
C LYS A 206 -26.66 -28.24 -25.89
N ASN A 207 -26.69 -27.12 -26.60
CA ASN A 207 -27.64 -26.87 -27.66
C ASN A 207 -27.15 -27.41 -29.02
N GLY A 208 -25.83 -27.51 -29.21
CA GLY A 208 -25.15 -28.09 -30.36
C GLY A 208 -24.81 -27.11 -31.48
N ASP A 209 -24.74 -25.80 -31.20
CA ASP A 209 -24.44 -24.77 -32.21
C ASP A 209 -22.94 -24.57 -32.49
N GLY A 210 -22.06 -25.13 -31.66
CA GLY A 210 -20.61 -25.03 -31.80
C GLY A 210 -19.97 -23.80 -31.15
N VAL A 211 -20.72 -23.06 -30.34
CA VAL A 211 -20.20 -22.07 -29.37
C VAL A 211 -20.64 -22.44 -27.94
N VAL A 212 -20.19 -21.70 -26.93
CA VAL A 212 -20.67 -21.86 -25.55
C VAL A 212 -21.28 -20.55 -25.08
N SER A 213 -22.58 -20.59 -24.75
CA SER A 213 -23.31 -19.41 -24.25
C SER A 213 -23.12 -19.17 -22.74
N MET A 214 -23.59 -18.01 -22.25
CA MET A 214 -23.41 -17.60 -20.86
C MET A 214 -23.98 -18.59 -19.84
N ASP A 215 -25.21 -19.05 -20.07
CA ASP A 215 -25.92 -19.98 -19.17
C ASP A 215 -25.34 -21.40 -19.25
N GLU A 216 -24.79 -21.77 -20.41
CA GLU A 216 -24.08 -23.03 -20.63
C GLU A 216 -22.75 -23.08 -19.86
N LEU A 217 -21.92 -22.03 -19.95
CA LEU A 217 -20.69 -21.92 -19.15
C LEU A 217 -21.00 -21.86 -17.64
N ALA A 218 -21.99 -21.06 -17.23
CA ALA A 218 -22.41 -20.99 -15.83
C ALA A 218 -22.83 -22.36 -15.29
N THR A 219 -23.59 -23.14 -16.09
CA THR A 219 -23.98 -24.50 -15.69
C THR A 219 -22.78 -25.48 -15.68
N LEU A 220 -21.81 -25.33 -16.59
CA LEU A 220 -20.58 -26.13 -16.57
C LEU A 220 -19.80 -25.87 -15.27
N LEU A 221 -19.56 -24.60 -14.94
CA LEU A 221 -18.80 -24.19 -13.76
C LEU A 221 -19.43 -24.74 -12.48
N ALA A 222 -20.73 -24.52 -12.26
CA ALA A 222 -21.44 -25.04 -11.08
C ALA A 222 -21.40 -26.58 -11.02
N SER A 223 -21.72 -27.27 -12.12
CA SER A 223 -21.83 -28.74 -12.12
C SER A 223 -20.49 -29.50 -12.05
N GLN A 224 -19.38 -28.83 -12.40
CA GLN A 224 -18.03 -29.40 -12.24
C GLN A 224 -17.39 -29.02 -10.91
N GLN A 225 -17.62 -27.81 -10.36
CA GLN A 225 -17.16 -27.45 -9.01
C GLN A 225 -17.68 -28.41 -7.92
N GLU A 226 -18.79 -29.11 -8.14
CA GLU A 226 -19.25 -30.20 -7.27
C GLU A 226 -18.41 -31.49 -7.32
N LYS A 227 -17.68 -31.76 -8.43
CA LYS A 227 -17.06 -33.07 -8.74
C LYS A 227 -15.54 -33.01 -8.93
N GLU A 228 -15.06 -32.16 -9.83
CA GLU A 228 -13.64 -31.93 -10.12
C GLU A 228 -13.43 -30.41 -10.33
N PRO A 229 -12.63 -29.72 -9.50
CA PRO A 229 -12.54 -28.25 -9.55
C PRO A 229 -11.85 -27.79 -10.84
N LEU A 230 -12.62 -27.24 -11.79
CA LEU A 230 -12.08 -26.65 -13.03
C LEU A 230 -11.11 -25.50 -12.75
N ILE A 231 -11.40 -24.70 -11.71
CA ILE A 231 -10.60 -23.54 -11.30
C ILE A 231 -9.74 -23.96 -10.11
N THR A 232 -8.43 -24.07 -10.34
CA THR A 232 -7.43 -24.30 -9.27
C THR A 232 -6.54 -23.08 -9.05
N CYS A 233 -6.52 -22.13 -9.99
CA CYS A 233 -5.88 -20.83 -9.83
C CYS A 233 -6.86 -19.71 -10.20
N CYS A 234 -6.79 -18.57 -9.50
CA CYS A 234 -7.50 -17.36 -9.88
C CYS A 234 -6.94 -16.79 -11.18
N PRO A 235 -7.75 -16.61 -12.25
CA PRO A 235 -7.26 -16.14 -13.54
C PRO A 235 -6.88 -14.65 -13.57
N VAL A 236 -7.17 -13.89 -12.51
CA VAL A 236 -6.92 -12.43 -12.44
C VAL A 236 -5.64 -12.09 -11.66
N CYS A 237 -5.36 -12.77 -10.55
CA CYS A 237 -4.15 -12.55 -9.73
C CYS A 237 -3.16 -13.72 -9.72
N GLY A 238 -3.53 -14.89 -10.24
CA GLY A 238 -2.67 -16.09 -10.31
C GLY A 238 -2.63 -16.95 -9.04
N GLU A 239 -3.35 -16.58 -7.98
CA GLU A 239 -3.34 -17.27 -6.68
C GLU A 239 -3.98 -18.66 -6.73
N VAL A 240 -3.44 -19.61 -5.98
CA VAL A 240 -3.93 -21.01 -5.92
C VAL A 240 -5.13 -21.10 -4.99
N LEU A 241 -6.20 -21.75 -5.44
CA LEU A 241 -7.47 -21.85 -4.74
C LEU A 241 -7.58 -23.18 -3.97
N GLU A 242 -7.89 -23.13 -2.67
CA GLU A 242 -7.99 -24.33 -1.84
C GLU A 242 -9.29 -25.11 -2.10
N VAL A 243 -9.19 -26.37 -2.52
CA VAL A 243 -10.35 -27.23 -2.84
C VAL A 243 -11.32 -27.40 -1.66
N SER A 244 -10.83 -27.21 -0.43
CA SER A 244 -11.57 -27.20 0.84
C SER A 244 -12.61 -26.08 0.93
N ASP A 245 -12.29 -24.88 0.42
CA ASP A 245 -12.99 -23.63 0.77
C ASP A 245 -13.64 -22.96 -0.44
N LYS A 246 -14.66 -23.65 -0.97
CA LYS A 246 -15.40 -23.19 -2.16
C LYS A 246 -16.01 -21.80 -2.00
N LEU A 247 -16.43 -21.43 -0.78
CA LEU A 247 -17.07 -20.14 -0.51
C LEU A 247 -16.04 -19.00 -0.54
N ASN A 248 -14.92 -19.12 0.17
CA ASN A 248 -13.90 -18.08 0.15
C ASN A 248 -13.21 -17.99 -1.22
N ASN A 249 -13.03 -19.11 -1.93
CA ASN A 249 -12.58 -19.08 -3.33
C ASN A 249 -13.54 -18.29 -4.23
N MET A 250 -14.86 -18.54 -4.14
CA MET A 250 -15.87 -17.83 -4.93
C MET A 250 -15.92 -16.33 -4.58
N ILE A 251 -15.76 -15.99 -3.30
CA ILE A 251 -15.69 -14.61 -2.82
C ILE A 251 -14.43 -13.90 -3.35
N HIS A 252 -13.25 -14.51 -3.19
CA HIS A 252 -11.99 -14.01 -3.74
C HIS A 252 -12.08 -13.79 -5.25
N LEU A 253 -12.60 -14.77 -5.98
CA LEU A 253 -12.84 -14.69 -7.42
C LEU A 253 -13.82 -13.56 -7.77
N THR A 254 -14.93 -13.42 -7.05
CA THR A 254 -15.90 -12.33 -7.28
C THR A 254 -15.23 -10.97 -7.07
N LEU A 255 -14.49 -10.78 -5.97
CA LEU A 255 -13.75 -9.54 -5.71
C LEU A 255 -12.68 -9.26 -6.77
N CYS A 256 -11.96 -10.28 -7.26
CA CYS A 256 -11.00 -10.14 -8.36
C CYS A 256 -11.62 -9.54 -9.63
N PHE A 257 -12.84 -9.95 -9.97
CA PHE A 257 -13.56 -9.58 -11.19
C PHE A 257 -14.52 -8.38 -11.00
N ASP A 258 -14.90 -8.05 -9.77
CA ASP A 258 -15.69 -6.86 -9.43
C ASP A 258 -14.80 -5.62 -9.23
N GLU A 259 -13.62 -5.76 -8.61
CA GLU A 259 -12.78 -4.65 -8.15
C GLU A 259 -11.39 -4.57 -8.82
N GLY A 260 -11.03 -5.55 -9.64
CA GLY A 260 -9.80 -5.55 -10.43
C GLY A 260 -8.57 -6.02 -9.65
N THR A 261 -8.33 -7.33 -9.67
CA THR A 261 -7.36 -8.09 -8.85
C THR A 261 -7.80 -8.24 -7.39
N GLY A 262 -7.81 -9.48 -6.89
CA GLY A 262 -8.09 -9.83 -5.50
C GLY A 262 -6.83 -10.32 -4.79
N ASN A 263 -6.89 -10.31 -3.47
CA ASN A 263 -5.77 -10.38 -2.51
C ASN A 263 -4.67 -9.30 -2.71
N GLN A 264 -4.68 -8.57 -3.82
CA GLN A 264 -4.31 -7.15 -3.88
C GLN A 264 -5.55 -6.31 -3.56
N VAL A 265 -5.82 -6.03 -2.28
CA VAL A 265 -6.83 -5.02 -1.88
C VAL A 265 -6.28 -3.62 -2.19
N MET A 266 -6.29 -3.28 -3.48
CA MET A 266 -5.74 -2.05 -4.04
C MET A 266 -6.83 -1.05 -4.46
N GLU A 267 -8.07 -1.22 -4.00
CA GLU A 267 -9.04 -0.14 -4.01
C GLU A 267 -10.02 -0.14 -2.82
N GLY A 268 -10.64 1.01 -2.58
CA GLY A 268 -11.81 1.14 -1.71
C GLY A 268 -11.59 1.28 -0.19
N GLY A 269 -10.41 0.98 0.38
CA GLY A 269 -10.19 1.05 1.83
C GLY A 269 -9.30 2.20 2.31
N PHE A 270 -9.88 3.30 2.84
CA PHE A 270 -9.09 4.28 3.61
C PHE A 270 -8.86 3.77 5.05
N LEU A 271 -7.65 3.92 5.59
CA LEU A 271 -7.33 3.51 6.97
C LEU A 271 -7.94 4.44 8.03
N THR A 272 -8.43 5.62 7.62
CA THR A 272 -9.10 6.59 8.50
C THR A 272 -10.19 7.39 7.78
N ASP A 273 -11.24 7.73 8.54
CA ASP A 273 -12.22 8.79 8.27
C ASP A 273 -11.60 10.04 7.62
N THR A 274 -10.42 10.48 8.08
CA THR A 274 -9.70 11.65 7.55
C THR A 274 -9.21 11.46 6.12
N GLN A 275 -8.62 10.31 5.79
CA GLN A 275 -8.13 10.02 4.44
C GLN A 275 -9.27 9.92 3.42
N ALA A 276 -10.41 9.35 3.82
CA ALA A 276 -11.58 9.22 2.96
C ALA A 276 -12.08 10.56 2.40
N SER A 277 -11.90 11.61 3.20
CA SER A 277 -12.38 12.96 2.92
C SER A 277 -11.70 13.66 1.73
N TYR A 278 -10.47 13.27 1.36
CA TYR A 278 -9.71 13.95 0.30
C TYR A 278 -10.13 13.50 -1.10
N GLY A 279 -11.13 14.20 -1.65
CA GLY A 279 -11.86 13.81 -2.88
C GLY A 279 -11.01 13.51 -4.11
N TRP A 280 -9.94 14.27 -4.37
CA TRP A 280 -9.25 14.28 -5.66
C TRP A 280 -8.21 13.16 -5.87
N MET A 281 -7.79 12.45 -4.83
CA MET A 281 -6.67 11.51 -4.89
C MET A 281 -6.92 10.27 -5.76
N PHE A 282 -8.14 9.74 -5.79
CA PHE A 282 -8.48 8.54 -6.57
C PHE A 282 -8.57 8.76 -8.09
N LYS A 283 -8.75 10.00 -8.56
CA LYS A 283 -8.71 10.29 -10.02
C LYS A 283 -7.32 10.13 -10.65
N LEU A 284 -6.31 9.75 -9.85
CA LEU A 284 -4.98 9.35 -10.31
C LEU A 284 -4.87 7.83 -10.58
N SER A 285 -5.62 6.95 -9.91
CA SER A 285 -5.59 5.50 -10.21
C SER A 285 -6.36 5.20 -11.50
N GLU A 286 -7.60 5.70 -11.61
CA GLU A 286 -8.44 5.60 -12.81
C GLU A 286 -7.70 6.02 -14.10
N TRP A 287 -6.90 7.09 -14.03
CA TRP A 287 -6.16 7.63 -15.19
C TRP A 287 -4.95 6.78 -15.61
N VAL A 288 -4.46 5.89 -14.74
CA VAL A 288 -3.33 4.98 -15.03
C VAL A 288 -3.80 3.71 -15.73
N HIS A 289 -5.04 3.27 -15.53
CA HIS A 289 -5.59 2.09 -16.23
C HIS A 289 -6.01 2.36 -17.69
N TYR A 290 -6.20 3.61 -18.10
CA TYR A 290 -6.76 3.95 -19.43
C TYR A 290 -5.77 4.56 -20.45
N SER A 291 -4.46 4.53 -20.19
CA SER A 291 -3.45 5.12 -21.10
C SER A 291 -2.53 4.09 -21.77
N SER A 292 -3.10 3.36 -22.72
CA SER A 292 -2.32 2.73 -23.80
C SER A 292 -1.65 3.82 -24.66
N TYR A 293 -0.35 4.04 -24.45
CA TYR A 293 0.51 4.93 -25.26
C TYR A 293 0.02 6.38 -25.46
N ASP A 294 0.39 7.30 -24.55
CA ASP A 294 1.16 8.48 -25.00
C ASP A 294 2.04 9.10 -23.89
N VAL A 295 2.82 10.12 -24.26
CA VAL A 295 3.90 10.72 -23.47
C VAL A 295 3.39 11.69 -22.39
N GLY A 296 3.42 11.27 -21.13
CA GLY A 296 3.77 12.16 -20.02
C GLY A 296 2.91 12.12 -18.76
N LEU A 297 3.42 11.45 -17.73
CA LEU A 297 2.98 11.58 -16.33
C LEU A 297 3.19 13.02 -15.81
N ASN A 298 2.21 13.89 -16.03
CA ASN A 298 2.18 15.29 -15.54
C ASN A 298 1.28 15.49 -14.30
N SER A 299 0.59 14.44 -13.85
CA SER A 299 -0.41 14.51 -12.76
C SER A 299 0.20 14.30 -11.37
N GLY A 300 1.24 13.47 -11.22
CA GLY A 300 2.02 13.34 -9.98
C GLY A 300 2.74 14.64 -9.55
N SER A 301 3.00 15.54 -10.49
CA SER A 301 3.52 16.89 -10.21
C SER A 301 2.52 17.86 -9.58
N SER A 302 1.25 17.48 -9.45
CA SER A 302 0.18 18.33 -8.88
C SER A 302 -0.01 18.13 -7.37
N ALA A 303 0.35 16.98 -6.81
CA ALA A 303 0.08 16.57 -5.43
C ALA A 303 1.03 17.18 -4.37
N SER A 304 0.48 17.58 -3.22
CA SER A 304 1.24 17.89 -1.99
C SER A 304 1.60 16.66 -1.14
N HIS A 305 1.23 15.49 -1.62
CA HIS A 305 1.22 14.22 -0.91
C HIS A 305 2.00 13.22 -1.76
N ILE A 306 2.90 12.44 -1.14
CA ILE A 306 3.55 11.31 -1.82
C ILE A 306 2.88 10.03 -1.33
N VAL A 307 2.47 9.18 -2.26
CA VAL A 307 1.85 7.89 -1.98
C VAL A 307 2.91 6.80 -2.08
N VAL A 308 2.95 5.91 -1.08
CA VAL A 308 3.98 4.90 -0.88
C VAL A 308 3.31 3.59 -0.43
N LEU A 309 3.70 2.42 -0.94
CA LEU A 309 3.16 1.13 -0.49
C LEU A 309 3.95 0.60 0.73
N ASP A 310 3.35 0.41 1.90
CA ASP A 310 4.03 -0.31 2.99
C ASP A 310 4.13 -1.80 2.66
N ARG A 311 5.35 -2.32 2.69
CA ARG A 311 5.63 -3.69 2.25
C ARG A 311 5.09 -4.78 3.17
N ARG A 312 4.82 -4.47 4.44
CA ARG A 312 4.28 -5.42 5.44
C ARG A 312 2.76 -5.49 5.39
N SER A 313 2.07 -4.34 5.45
CA SER A 313 0.60 -4.29 5.39
C SER A 313 0.06 -4.38 3.97
N LYS A 314 0.89 -4.16 2.94
CA LYS A 314 0.50 -3.98 1.53
C LYS A 314 -0.48 -2.83 1.30
N THR A 315 -0.58 -1.89 2.25
CA THR A 315 -1.47 -0.71 2.16
C THR A 315 -0.73 0.53 1.65
N LEU A 316 -1.48 1.45 1.03
CA LEU A 316 -0.94 2.75 0.60
C LEU A 316 -0.89 3.72 1.79
N VAL A 317 0.31 4.19 2.10
CA VAL A 317 0.63 5.16 3.16
C VAL A 317 0.98 6.51 2.51
N GLU A 318 0.52 7.59 3.12
CA GLU A 318 0.80 8.96 2.68
C GLU A 318 2.03 9.54 3.42
N GLU A 319 2.99 10.06 2.69
CA GLU A 319 3.97 11.02 3.20
C GLU A 319 3.44 12.44 2.99
N THR A 320 2.81 12.98 4.04
CA THR A 320 2.25 14.34 4.07
C THR A 320 3.36 15.39 4.17
N ILE A 321 3.36 16.38 3.27
CA ILE A 321 4.32 17.48 3.27
C ILE A 321 3.58 18.82 3.31
N ASP A 322 4.01 19.77 4.15
CA ASP A 322 3.41 21.12 4.21
C ASP A 322 3.36 21.74 2.81
N SER A 323 2.17 22.18 2.40
CA SER A 323 1.90 22.63 1.04
C SER A 323 2.71 23.87 0.62
N LYS A 324 3.21 24.67 1.57
CA LYS A 324 4.10 25.81 1.31
C LYS A 324 5.52 25.32 1.00
N ILE A 325 5.99 24.27 1.70
CA ILE A 325 7.24 23.58 1.37
C ILE A 325 7.15 23.01 -0.04
N VAL A 326 6.07 22.27 -0.35
CA VAL A 326 5.81 21.74 -1.70
C VAL A 326 5.81 22.84 -2.76
N LEU A 327 5.06 23.93 -2.55
CA LEU A 327 4.98 25.05 -3.48
C LEU A 327 6.34 25.71 -3.70
N SER A 328 7.13 25.91 -2.63
CA SER A 328 8.49 26.45 -2.73
C SER A 328 9.43 25.54 -3.53
N MET A 329 9.30 24.22 -3.36
CA MET A 329 10.10 23.25 -4.10
C MET A 329 9.72 23.20 -5.57
N ARG A 330 8.44 23.29 -5.95
CA ARG A 330 8.05 23.42 -7.37
C ARG A 330 8.57 24.73 -7.97
N ALA A 331 8.49 25.84 -7.23
CA ALA A 331 9.04 27.13 -7.67
C ALA A 331 10.55 27.06 -7.95
N ILE A 332 11.32 26.35 -7.13
CA ILE A 332 12.78 26.17 -7.31
C ILE A 332 13.09 25.15 -8.43
N TYR A 333 12.60 23.91 -8.30
CA TYR A 333 13.08 22.76 -9.08
C TYR A 333 12.30 22.50 -10.39
N GLN A 334 11.14 23.14 -10.60
CA GLN A 334 10.27 22.92 -11.76
C GLN A 334 9.95 24.19 -12.56
N SER A 335 10.23 25.40 -12.04
CA SER A 335 10.00 26.66 -12.77
C SER A 335 11.25 27.16 -13.51
N LYS A 336 11.07 27.72 -14.72
CA LYS A 336 12.17 28.30 -15.52
C LYS A 336 12.92 29.43 -14.81
N ILE A 337 12.26 30.15 -13.91
CA ILE A 337 12.85 31.25 -13.12
C ILE A 337 13.66 30.69 -11.96
N GLY A 338 13.13 29.69 -11.25
CA GLY A 338 13.87 28.96 -10.20
C GLY A 338 15.15 28.33 -10.73
N ILE A 339 15.07 27.65 -11.87
CA ILE A 339 16.25 27.07 -12.56
C ILE A 339 17.29 28.14 -12.87
N GLY A 340 16.89 29.32 -13.38
CA GLY A 340 17.79 30.45 -13.64
C GLY A 340 18.43 31.08 -12.39
N LEU A 341 17.89 30.80 -11.20
CA LEU A 341 18.50 31.13 -9.90
C LEU A 341 19.40 29.98 -9.40
N MET A 342 19.02 28.71 -9.64
CA MET A 342 19.80 27.54 -9.23
C MET A 342 21.24 27.54 -9.77
N ASP A 343 21.44 28.00 -11.01
CA ASP A 343 22.76 28.11 -11.64
C ASP A 343 23.54 29.39 -11.28
N LYS A 344 23.01 30.27 -10.42
CA LYS A 344 23.62 31.58 -10.05
C LYS A 344 23.84 31.72 -8.55
N GLY A 345 24.75 30.91 -7.98
CA GLY A 345 25.16 31.02 -6.57
C GLY A 345 24.22 30.37 -5.55
N ALA A 346 23.10 29.79 -6.01
CA ALA A 346 22.12 29.17 -5.12
C ALA A 346 22.56 27.80 -4.59
N LYS A 347 23.53 27.12 -5.22
CA LYS A 347 24.09 25.85 -4.71
C LYS A 347 24.87 26.10 -3.43
N GLU A 348 25.70 27.14 -3.45
CA GLU A 348 26.49 27.67 -2.35
C GLU A 348 25.60 28.22 -1.23
N PHE A 349 24.48 28.87 -1.58
CA PHE A 349 23.45 29.33 -0.64
C PHE A 349 22.75 28.16 0.07
N LEU A 350 22.28 27.14 -0.67
CA LEU A 350 21.66 25.94 -0.11
C LEU A 350 22.62 25.15 0.78
N LEU A 351 23.89 25.03 0.38
CA LEU A 351 24.95 24.45 1.21
C LEU A 351 25.16 25.25 2.49
N SER A 352 25.33 26.57 2.40
CA SER A 352 25.54 27.45 3.56
C SER A 352 24.36 27.44 4.54
N ILE A 353 23.12 27.39 4.05
CA ILE A 353 21.93 27.25 4.90
C ILE A 353 21.92 25.88 5.59
N SER A 354 22.18 24.80 4.85
CA SER A 354 22.19 23.44 5.41
C SER A 354 23.24 23.28 6.50
N GLU A 355 24.47 23.79 6.28
CA GLU A 355 25.52 23.78 7.31
C GLU A 355 25.17 24.62 8.54
N LYS A 356 24.55 25.80 8.36
CA LYS A 356 24.11 26.66 9.48
C LYS A 356 23.00 25.99 10.29
N GLN A 357 22.04 25.35 9.61
CA GLN A 357 20.95 24.63 10.26
C GLN A 357 21.45 23.36 10.95
N GLY A 358 22.33 22.58 10.32
CA GLY A 358 22.97 21.42 10.93
C GLY A 358 23.74 21.78 12.20
N LYS A 359 24.43 22.93 12.20
CA LYS A 359 25.06 23.51 13.41
C LYS A 359 24.02 23.93 14.46
N LYS A 360 22.89 24.54 14.07
CA LYS A 360 21.77 24.86 14.98
C LYS A 360 21.20 23.59 15.65
N MET A 361 21.03 22.49 14.91
CA MET A 361 20.48 21.24 15.46
C MET A 361 21.44 20.50 16.41
N ASN A 362 22.69 20.97 16.55
CA ASN A 362 23.65 20.53 17.57
C ASN A 362 23.63 21.40 18.85
N THR A 363 22.79 22.43 18.96
CA THR A 363 22.71 23.25 20.18
C THR A 363 21.60 22.80 21.13
N THR A 364 21.75 23.06 22.42
CA THR A 364 20.80 22.69 23.48
C THR A 364 19.41 23.28 23.30
N GLU A 365 19.29 24.41 22.59
CA GLU A 365 18.02 25.10 22.37
C GLU A 365 17.16 24.34 21.34
N SER A 366 17.80 23.58 20.45
CA SER A 366 17.12 22.80 19.41
C SER A 366 16.30 21.63 19.95
N ALA A 367 16.57 21.14 21.17
CA ALA A 367 15.74 20.14 21.83
C ALA A 367 14.28 20.59 22.02
N LYS A 368 14.04 21.91 22.09
CA LYS A 368 12.69 22.52 22.16
C LYS A 368 11.88 22.37 20.86
N ASP A 369 12.51 21.93 19.77
CA ASP A 369 11.85 21.65 18.50
C ASP A 369 11.50 20.14 18.35
N ILE A 370 12.01 19.25 19.22
CA ILE A 370 11.70 17.80 19.20
C ILE A 370 10.19 17.51 19.36
N PRO A 371 9.45 18.07 20.34
CA PRO A 371 8.02 17.77 20.52
C PRO A 371 7.11 18.32 19.40
N LYS A 372 7.68 19.08 18.45
CA LYS A 372 6.97 19.64 17.29
C LYS A 372 7.16 18.77 16.04
N PHE A 373 7.99 17.73 16.11
CA PHE A 373 8.54 17.06 14.95
C PHE A 373 7.72 15.84 14.51
N GLY A 374 6.51 16.11 14.03
CA GLY A 374 5.68 15.16 13.28
C GLY A 374 5.20 13.94 14.08
N GLN A 375 4.76 12.92 13.35
CA GLN A 375 4.32 11.63 13.90
C GLN A 375 5.46 10.61 13.79
N ILE A 376 6.28 10.52 14.83
CA ILE A 376 7.32 9.48 14.97
C ILE A 376 6.85 8.43 15.97
N ASN A 377 7.02 7.15 15.65
CA ASN A 377 6.77 6.08 16.62
C ASN A 377 7.86 6.04 17.71
N LEU A 378 7.66 6.82 18.76
CA LEU A 378 8.56 6.89 19.92
C LEU A 378 8.59 5.58 20.73
N ALA A 379 7.62 4.67 20.55
CA ALA A 379 7.62 3.39 21.25
C ALA A 379 8.79 2.47 20.82
N GLU A 380 9.35 2.67 19.64
CA GLU A 380 10.50 1.93 19.12
C GLU A 380 11.86 2.51 19.53
N ALA A 381 11.91 3.76 20.03
CA ALA A 381 13.15 4.43 20.40
C ALA A 381 13.78 3.80 21.66
N LYS A 382 15.11 3.66 21.67
CA LYS A 382 15.88 3.04 22.78
C LYS A 382 15.79 3.84 24.08
N TYR A 383 15.68 5.17 23.98
CA TYR A 383 15.60 6.11 25.10
C TYR A 383 14.36 7.01 24.94
N PRO A 384 13.79 7.50 26.07
CA PRO A 384 12.65 8.43 26.03
C PRO A 384 13.10 9.84 25.59
N VAL A 385 12.16 10.71 25.24
CA VAL A 385 12.42 12.02 24.60
C VAL A 385 13.31 12.92 25.45
N GLU A 386 13.16 12.85 26.78
CA GLU A 386 13.89 13.64 27.78
C GLU A 386 15.39 13.29 27.85
N HIS A 387 15.82 12.21 27.21
CA HIS A 387 17.24 11.82 27.11
C HIS A 387 18.04 12.71 26.15
N PHE A 388 17.41 13.20 25.08
CA PHE A 388 18.09 13.87 23.97
C PHE A 388 18.30 15.36 24.26
N LYS A 389 19.56 15.79 24.33
CA LYS A 389 19.95 17.17 24.70
C LYS A 389 19.96 18.12 23.51
N THR A 390 19.97 17.57 22.30
CA THR A 390 19.99 18.31 21.03
C THR A 390 19.02 17.66 20.04
N PHE A 391 18.56 18.42 19.04
CA PHE A 391 17.70 17.87 18.00
C PHE A 391 18.42 16.78 17.19
N ASN A 392 19.71 16.92 16.93
CA ASN A 392 20.48 15.90 16.21
C ASN A 392 20.59 14.58 16.99
N GLU A 393 20.79 14.60 18.30
CA GLU A 393 20.77 13.38 19.14
C GLU A 393 19.46 12.60 19.00
N PHE A 394 18.33 13.32 18.95
CA PHE A 394 17.01 12.73 18.70
C PHE A 394 16.83 12.25 17.26
N PHE A 395 17.31 13.00 16.27
CA PHE A 395 17.23 12.62 14.87
C PHE A 395 18.00 11.32 14.59
N VAL A 396 19.19 11.17 15.19
CA VAL A 396 20.03 9.96 15.14
C VAL A 396 19.75 8.97 16.27
N ARG A 397 18.55 9.01 16.87
CA ARG A 397 18.09 8.09 17.92
C ARG A 397 18.42 6.63 17.60
N GLU A 398 18.91 5.90 18.60
CA GLU A 398 18.98 4.44 18.54
C GLU A 398 17.57 3.84 18.67
N LEU A 399 17.31 2.70 18.03
CA LEU A 399 16.10 1.90 18.27
C LEU A 399 16.34 0.82 19.33
N LYS A 400 15.25 0.31 19.93
CA LYS A 400 15.28 -0.82 20.86
C LYS A 400 15.80 -2.09 20.15
N PRO A 401 16.61 -2.94 20.80
CA PRO A 401 17.00 -4.23 20.25
C PRO A 401 15.78 -5.06 19.83
N GLY A 402 15.87 -5.73 18.67
CA GLY A 402 14.82 -6.61 18.16
C GLY A 402 13.75 -5.96 17.27
N VAL A 403 13.53 -4.63 17.31
CA VAL A 403 12.47 -3.98 16.50
C VAL A 403 12.78 -3.90 15.00
N ARG A 404 14.01 -4.27 14.59
CA ARG A 404 14.46 -4.43 13.20
C ARG A 404 15.09 -5.82 13.04
N PRO A 405 14.29 -6.90 12.92
CA PRO A 405 14.82 -8.26 12.75
C PRO A 405 15.47 -8.41 11.37
N ILE A 406 16.64 -9.06 11.31
CA ILE A 406 17.40 -9.26 10.08
C ILE A 406 16.93 -10.55 9.39
N ALA A 407 16.36 -10.41 8.19
CA ALA A 407 15.86 -11.53 7.39
C ALA A 407 16.98 -12.53 7.06
N CYS A 408 16.68 -13.82 7.28
CA CYS A 408 17.58 -14.95 7.06
C CYS A 408 18.98 -14.69 7.64
N LYS A 409 19.07 -14.25 8.92
CA LYS A 409 20.27 -13.66 9.53
C LYS A 409 21.59 -14.41 9.27
N GLU A 410 21.58 -15.74 9.35
CA GLU A 410 22.78 -16.58 9.18
C GLU A 410 23.08 -16.96 7.71
N ARG A 411 22.33 -16.42 6.74
CA ARG A 411 22.49 -16.63 5.29
C ARG A 411 23.04 -15.39 4.61
N ASP A 412 24.36 -15.34 4.41
CA ASP A 412 25.04 -14.20 3.79
C ASP A 412 24.72 -14.02 2.29
N ASP A 413 24.08 -15.01 1.65
CA ASP A 413 23.53 -14.96 0.29
C ASP A 413 22.20 -14.19 0.18
N VAL A 414 21.62 -13.77 1.31
CA VAL A 414 20.37 -13.00 1.36
C VAL A 414 20.67 -11.56 1.78
N ALA A 415 20.55 -10.62 0.84
CA ALA A 415 20.70 -9.18 1.09
C ALA A 415 19.48 -8.62 1.81
N ILE A 416 19.67 -7.54 2.57
CA ILE A 416 18.61 -6.86 3.34
C ILE A 416 18.50 -5.36 3.02
N CYS A 417 17.33 -4.78 3.26
CA CYS A 417 17.09 -3.34 3.18
C CYS A 417 17.94 -2.61 4.23
N GLY A 418 18.82 -1.71 3.78
CA GLY A 418 19.81 -1.04 4.64
C GLY A 418 19.30 0.20 5.39
N ALA A 419 18.07 0.65 5.17
CA ALA A 419 17.50 1.84 5.81
C ALA A 419 15.98 1.76 5.92
N ASP A 420 15.43 2.34 6.99
CA ASP A 420 14.00 2.71 7.06
C ASP A 420 13.76 3.83 6.05
N SER A 421 12.97 3.54 5.02
CA SER A 421 12.96 4.39 3.82
C SER A 421 11.84 4.05 2.84
N ARG A 422 11.64 4.97 1.89
CA ARG A 422 10.89 4.77 0.65
C ARG A 422 11.84 4.22 -0.41
N LEU A 423 11.61 2.98 -0.83
CA LEU A 423 12.49 2.21 -1.69
C LEU A 423 12.02 2.22 -3.16
N MET A 424 12.98 2.38 -4.07
CA MET A 424 12.85 2.05 -5.50
C MET A 424 13.98 1.08 -5.89
N ALA A 425 13.67 0.04 -6.65
CA ALA A 425 14.63 -0.97 -7.10
C ALA A 425 14.53 -1.24 -8.59
N PHE A 426 15.68 -1.43 -9.24
CA PHE A 426 15.78 -1.63 -10.68
C PHE A 426 16.76 -2.74 -11.02
N THR A 427 16.34 -3.61 -11.95
CA THR A 427 17.16 -4.66 -12.56
C THR A 427 18.46 -4.11 -13.16
N THR A 428 18.40 -2.94 -13.80
CA THR A 428 19.56 -2.25 -14.34
C THR A 428 19.58 -0.75 -14.00
N VAL A 429 20.77 -0.16 -14.04
CA VAL A 429 20.96 1.31 -14.00
C VAL A 429 20.18 2.04 -15.10
N ASP A 430 19.95 1.42 -16.26
CA ASP A 430 19.24 2.04 -17.38
C ASP A 430 17.71 2.05 -17.19
N ASP A 431 17.15 1.01 -16.58
CA ASP A 431 15.76 0.99 -16.11
C ASP A 431 15.50 2.13 -15.12
N SER A 432 16.43 2.37 -14.19
CA SER A 432 16.29 3.46 -13.21
C SER A 432 16.13 4.84 -13.87
N LYS A 433 16.83 5.11 -14.98
CA LYS A 433 16.70 6.33 -15.79
C LYS A 433 15.36 6.39 -16.52
N ARG A 434 14.91 5.26 -17.06
CA ARG A 434 13.63 5.13 -17.79
C ARG A 434 12.45 5.42 -16.87
N PHE A 435 12.37 4.73 -15.73
CA PHE A 435 11.19 4.78 -14.85
C PHE A 435 11.23 5.96 -13.86
N TRP A 436 12.38 6.26 -13.24
CA TRP A 436 12.47 7.23 -12.14
C TRP A 436 13.38 8.44 -12.43
N ILE A 437 14.68 8.23 -12.63
CA ILE A 437 15.71 9.28 -12.67
C ILE A 437 15.70 10.05 -14.00
N LYS A 438 14.80 11.04 -14.14
CA LYS A 438 14.63 11.83 -15.38
C LYS A 438 15.76 12.85 -15.67
N GLY A 439 16.75 12.97 -14.78
CA GLY A 439 17.86 13.91 -14.90
C GLY A 439 18.89 13.50 -15.98
N ARG A 440 19.02 14.31 -17.05
CA ARG A 440 19.87 14.03 -18.24
C ARG A 440 21.39 13.94 -18.00
N LYS A 441 21.85 13.94 -16.74
CA LYS A 441 23.28 13.81 -16.35
C LYS A 441 23.58 12.48 -15.61
N PHE A 442 22.58 11.61 -15.38
CA PHE A 442 22.77 10.42 -14.54
C PHE A 442 23.58 9.32 -15.24
N SER A 443 24.66 8.90 -14.59
CA SER A 443 25.63 7.91 -15.08
C SER A 443 26.38 7.29 -13.90
N MET A 444 26.86 6.04 -14.02
CA MET A 444 27.60 5.38 -12.94
C MET A 444 28.90 6.09 -12.58
N LYS A 445 29.68 6.52 -13.59
CA LYS A 445 30.85 7.40 -13.39
C LYS A 445 30.49 8.72 -12.69
N GLY A 446 29.33 9.29 -13.01
CA GLY A 446 28.82 10.48 -12.33
C GLY A 446 28.43 10.23 -10.88
N LEU A 447 27.92 9.05 -10.54
CA LEU A 447 27.52 8.66 -9.18
C LEU A 447 28.74 8.28 -8.32
N LEU A 448 29.56 7.34 -8.80
CA LEU A 448 30.70 6.75 -8.07
C LEU A 448 31.94 7.66 -8.03
N GLY A 449 32.00 8.68 -8.89
CA GLY A 449 33.16 9.56 -8.99
C GLY A 449 34.28 9.00 -9.89
N PRO A 450 35.40 9.74 -10.03
CA PRO A 450 36.49 9.38 -10.94
C PRO A 450 37.45 8.31 -10.41
N GLU A 451 37.41 8.03 -9.09
CA GLU A 451 38.35 7.13 -8.39
C GLU A 451 37.89 5.67 -8.32
N ILE A 452 36.65 5.38 -8.75
CA ILE A 452 36.08 4.03 -8.82
C ILE A 452 35.89 3.65 -10.29
N SER A 453 36.22 2.41 -10.63
CA SER A 453 35.94 1.84 -11.94
C SER A 453 34.42 1.65 -12.09
N SER A 454 33.75 2.57 -12.81
CA SER A 454 32.31 2.44 -13.05
C SER A 454 31.94 1.16 -13.80
N ASN A 455 32.88 0.64 -14.59
CA ASN A 455 32.75 -0.56 -15.41
C ASN A 455 32.40 -1.83 -14.59
N GLU A 456 32.74 -1.86 -13.30
CA GLU A 456 32.36 -2.97 -12.39
C GLU A 456 30.83 -2.98 -12.14
N PHE A 457 30.21 -1.80 -12.15
CA PHE A 457 28.79 -1.58 -11.82
C PHE A 457 27.93 -1.18 -13.04
N ASP A 458 28.50 -1.13 -14.25
CA ASP A 458 27.75 -0.79 -15.45
C ASP A 458 26.78 -1.93 -15.83
N HIS A 459 25.52 -1.55 -16.09
CA HIS A 459 24.34 -2.44 -16.15
C HIS A 459 24.06 -3.25 -14.87
N GLY A 460 24.68 -2.91 -13.74
CA GLY A 460 24.38 -3.46 -12.41
C GLY A 460 22.97 -3.11 -11.92
N SER A 461 22.49 -3.86 -10.92
CA SER A 461 21.18 -3.61 -10.29
C SER A 461 21.29 -2.49 -9.26
N LEU A 462 20.28 -1.60 -9.24
CA LEU A 462 20.34 -0.33 -8.51
C LEU A 462 19.14 -0.20 -7.57
N VAL A 463 19.40 0.08 -6.29
CA VAL A 463 18.39 0.24 -5.25
C VAL A 463 18.56 1.60 -4.57
N ILE A 464 17.49 2.39 -4.52
CA ILE A 464 17.43 3.72 -3.91
C ILE A 464 16.58 3.60 -2.64
N PHE A 465 17.12 4.06 -1.51
CA PHE A 465 16.46 4.16 -0.23
C PHE A 465 16.32 5.65 0.13
N ARG A 466 15.16 6.26 -0.10
CA ARG A 466 14.88 7.67 0.23
C ARG A 466 14.36 7.77 1.68
N LEU A 467 15.13 8.37 2.57
CA LEU A 467 14.72 8.56 3.97
C LEU A 467 13.94 9.88 4.10
N ALA A 468 12.68 9.79 4.52
CA ALA A 468 11.87 10.96 4.88
C ALA A 468 12.19 11.41 6.31
N PRO A 469 12.01 12.69 6.68
CA PRO A 469 12.52 13.23 7.95
C PRO A 469 12.00 12.56 9.25
N GLN A 470 10.90 11.81 9.17
CA GLN A 470 10.31 11.06 10.29
C GLN A 470 10.98 9.70 10.53
N ASP A 471 11.77 9.21 9.57
CA ASP A 471 12.30 7.85 9.55
C ASP A 471 13.44 7.65 10.57
N TYR A 472 13.97 6.44 10.63
CA TYR A 472 15.17 6.12 11.39
C TYR A 472 16.40 6.39 10.52
N HIS A 473 17.11 7.49 10.82
CA HIS A 473 18.19 8.01 9.98
C HIS A 473 19.58 7.38 10.21
N ARG A 474 19.63 6.21 10.86
CA ARG A 474 20.82 5.35 10.82
C ARG A 474 20.65 4.30 9.72
N PHE A 475 21.73 4.01 9.03
CA PHE A 475 21.77 3.05 7.93
C PHE A 475 22.73 1.90 8.25
N HIS A 476 22.38 0.73 7.74
CA HIS A 476 22.97 -0.56 8.07
C HIS A 476 23.52 -1.23 6.81
N SER A 477 24.50 -2.12 6.96
CA SER A 477 25.06 -2.84 5.81
C SER A 477 24.01 -3.78 5.20
N PRO A 478 23.72 -3.71 3.89
CA PRO A 478 22.73 -4.60 3.25
C PRO A 478 23.27 -6.02 3.05
N VAL A 479 24.58 -6.21 3.16
CA VAL A 479 25.33 -7.45 2.87
C VAL A 479 26.46 -7.65 3.89
N SER A 480 26.95 -8.88 4.01
CA SER A 480 28.18 -9.19 4.75
C SER A 480 29.39 -9.11 3.83
N GLY A 481 30.50 -8.54 4.32
CA GLY A 481 31.70 -8.33 3.49
C GLY A 481 32.75 -7.43 4.15
N THR A 482 33.82 -7.16 3.42
CA THR A 482 34.94 -6.31 3.87
C THR A 482 34.94 -4.99 3.12
N ILE A 483 35.08 -3.88 3.85
CA ILE A 483 35.06 -2.53 3.26
C ILE A 483 36.42 -2.25 2.61
N GLU A 484 36.45 -2.02 1.30
CA GLU A 484 37.71 -1.70 0.60
C GLU A 484 38.15 -0.25 0.85
N LYS A 485 37.21 0.70 0.76
CA LYS A 485 37.49 2.15 0.76
C LYS A 485 36.22 2.96 1.00
N PHE A 486 36.42 4.18 1.51
CA PHE A 486 35.45 5.28 1.48
C PHE A 486 36.00 6.41 0.61
N ILE A 487 35.13 7.08 -0.14
CA ILE A 487 35.47 8.23 -0.99
C ILE A 487 34.45 9.35 -0.77
N ASP A 488 34.89 10.45 -0.17
CA ASP A 488 34.11 11.68 0.01
C ASP A 488 34.03 12.47 -1.31
N ILE A 489 32.83 12.61 -1.86
CA ILE A 489 32.59 13.39 -3.07
C ILE A 489 31.87 14.70 -2.69
N PRO A 490 32.52 15.88 -2.83
CA PRO A 490 31.88 17.16 -2.56
C PRO A 490 30.81 17.48 -3.61
N GLY A 491 29.81 18.27 -3.22
CA GLY A 491 28.70 18.64 -4.09
C GLY A 491 27.69 19.56 -3.42
N ALA A 492 26.57 19.80 -4.11
CA ALA A 492 25.42 20.56 -3.63
C ALA A 492 24.64 19.80 -2.52
N LEU A 493 23.56 20.42 -2.03
CA LEU A 493 22.59 19.78 -1.15
C LEU A 493 21.17 20.07 -1.65
N TYR A 494 20.85 19.59 -2.85
CA TYR A 494 19.48 19.57 -3.36
C TYR A 494 18.60 18.61 -2.55
N THR A 495 17.29 18.78 -2.61
CA THR A 495 16.35 17.86 -1.94
C THR A 495 16.23 16.54 -2.71
N VAL A 496 16.09 15.42 -1.98
CA VAL A 496 15.89 14.06 -2.51
C VAL A 496 14.41 13.70 -2.70
N ASN A 497 13.51 14.65 -2.48
CA ASN A 497 12.09 14.50 -2.76
C ASN A 497 11.83 14.25 -4.27
N PRO A 498 10.85 13.41 -4.66
CA PRO A 498 10.50 13.13 -6.05
C PRO A 498 10.30 14.38 -6.95
N ILE A 499 9.83 15.51 -6.41
CA ILE A 499 9.68 16.79 -7.14
C ILE A 499 11.02 17.26 -7.76
N ALA A 500 12.14 16.99 -7.07
CA ALA A 500 13.49 17.33 -7.52
C ALA A 500 14.20 16.16 -8.21
N VAL A 501 14.05 14.93 -7.73
CA VAL A 501 14.64 13.72 -8.36
C VAL A 501 14.11 13.52 -9.78
N ASN A 502 12.83 13.79 -10.00
CA ASN A 502 12.18 13.67 -11.32
C ASN A 502 12.30 14.96 -12.15
N SER A 503 13.06 15.96 -11.68
CA SER A 503 13.33 17.19 -12.45
C SER A 503 14.29 16.91 -13.61
N LYS A 504 14.03 17.56 -14.74
CA LYS A 504 14.86 17.44 -15.96
C LYS A 504 16.14 18.29 -15.91
N TYR A 505 16.38 19.02 -14.82
CA TYR A 505 17.33 20.13 -14.73
C TYR A 505 18.48 19.90 -13.74
N CYS A 506 18.18 19.48 -12.51
CA CYS A 506 19.19 19.05 -11.52
C CYS A 506 19.35 17.52 -11.56
N ASN A 507 20.55 17.02 -11.27
CA ASN A 507 20.74 15.59 -11.01
C ASN A 507 21.13 15.36 -9.55
N VAL A 508 20.12 15.19 -8.69
CA VAL A 508 20.28 15.09 -7.23
C VAL A 508 21.37 14.09 -6.83
N PHE A 509 21.37 12.89 -7.40
CA PHE A 509 22.25 11.81 -6.94
C PHE A 509 23.73 11.97 -7.36
N THR A 510 24.04 12.73 -8.42
CA THR A 510 25.44 12.95 -8.85
C THR A 510 25.97 14.35 -8.55
N GLU A 511 25.08 15.35 -8.39
CA GLU A 511 25.48 16.72 -8.02
C GLU A 511 25.53 16.92 -6.50
N ASN A 512 24.85 16.11 -5.67
CA ASN A 512 24.90 16.28 -4.22
C ASN A 512 26.19 15.73 -3.58
N LYS A 513 26.57 16.33 -2.45
CA LYS A 513 27.59 15.81 -1.54
C LYS A 513 27.19 14.40 -1.06
N ARG A 514 28.13 13.47 -1.14
CA ARG A 514 27.92 12.06 -0.81
C ARG A 514 29.23 11.38 -0.44
N VAL A 515 29.15 10.20 0.17
CA VAL A 515 30.28 9.31 0.40
C VAL A 515 29.99 7.98 -0.29
N VAL A 516 30.94 7.49 -1.07
CA VAL A 516 30.87 6.16 -1.70
C VAL A 516 31.72 5.19 -0.91
N SER A 517 31.16 4.06 -0.52
CA SER A 517 31.87 2.91 0.02
C SER A 517 31.82 1.75 -0.95
N ILE A 518 32.93 1.03 -1.12
CA ILE A 518 32.94 -0.27 -1.80
C ILE A 518 33.07 -1.37 -0.76
N ILE A 519 32.15 -2.34 -0.79
CA ILE A 519 32.15 -3.52 0.06
C ILE A 519 32.37 -4.73 -0.85
N SER A 520 33.43 -5.50 -0.60
CA SER A 520 33.70 -6.75 -1.30
C SER A 520 33.16 -7.92 -0.48
N THR A 521 32.28 -8.72 -1.10
CA THR A 521 31.46 -9.77 -0.48
C THR A 521 31.81 -11.14 -1.09
N ALA A 522 31.37 -12.22 -0.44
CA ALA A 522 31.50 -13.58 -1.01
C ALA A 522 30.44 -13.85 -2.09
N GLU A 523 29.18 -13.52 -1.81
CA GLU A 523 28.03 -13.98 -2.60
C GLU A 523 27.62 -13.00 -3.72
N PHE A 524 27.79 -11.69 -3.49
CA PHE A 524 27.34 -10.63 -4.40
C PHE A 524 28.47 -9.96 -5.19
N GLY A 525 29.71 -10.46 -5.09
CA GLY A 525 30.88 -9.76 -5.61
C GLY A 525 31.07 -8.41 -4.89
N LYS A 526 31.19 -7.32 -5.64
CA LYS A 526 31.24 -5.95 -5.09
C LYS A 526 29.86 -5.33 -4.95
N VAL A 527 29.67 -4.59 -3.86
CA VAL A 527 28.51 -3.72 -3.63
C VAL A 527 28.99 -2.31 -3.34
N ALA A 528 28.59 -1.36 -4.18
CA ALA A 528 28.78 0.06 -3.94
C ALA A 528 27.64 0.59 -3.05
N PHE A 529 27.97 1.08 -1.87
CA PHE A 529 27.04 1.74 -0.95
C PHE A 529 27.31 3.25 -0.97
N ILE A 530 26.35 4.05 -1.44
CA ILE A 530 26.48 5.49 -1.60
C ILE A 530 25.54 6.19 -0.62
N ALA A 531 26.08 6.84 0.41
CA ALA A 531 25.31 7.69 1.31
C ALA A 531 25.27 9.13 0.74
N ILE A 532 24.08 9.61 0.37
CA ILE A 532 23.85 10.89 -0.29
C ILE A 532 23.15 11.86 0.67
N GLY A 533 23.79 13.01 0.90
CA GLY A 533 23.21 14.10 1.66
C GLY A 533 22.24 14.93 0.83
N ALA A 534 21.20 15.50 1.45
CA ALA A 534 20.26 16.41 0.80
C ALA A 534 20.12 17.73 1.55
N THR A 535 19.19 18.60 1.13
CA THR A 535 18.93 19.89 1.80
C THR A 535 18.71 19.71 3.31
N MET A 536 19.26 20.64 4.09
CA MET A 536 19.38 20.66 5.56
C MET A 536 20.39 19.70 6.19
N VAL A 537 20.87 18.65 5.51
CA VAL A 537 21.63 17.55 6.14
C VAL A 537 22.85 18.05 6.93
N GLY A 538 22.89 17.72 8.23
CA GLY A 538 23.94 18.20 9.13
C GLY A 538 25.29 17.50 8.95
N SER A 539 25.27 16.19 8.69
CA SER A 539 26.44 15.37 8.40
C SER A 539 26.04 14.04 7.75
N ILE A 540 27.01 13.41 7.10
CA ILE A 540 27.02 11.97 6.82
C ILE A 540 28.14 11.41 7.70
N THR A 541 27.92 10.30 8.40
CA THR A 541 28.90 9.77 9.35
C THR A 541 28.86 8.24 9.37
N PHE A 542 30.00 7.59 9.19
CA PHE A 542 30.12 6.13 9.20
C PHE A 542 30.69 5.64 10.53
N SER A 543 30.22 4.48 11.00
CA SER A 543 30.67 3.81 12.22
C SER A 543 31.88 2.89 12.00
N LYS A 544 32.19 2.57 10.73
CA LYS A 544 33.21 1.61 10.28
C LYS A 544 34.30 2.32 9.44
N LYS A 545 35.40 1.63 9.18
CA LYS A 545 36.57 2.09 8.41
C LYS A 545 36.92 1.12 7.27
N ALA A 546 37.72 1.60 6.31
CA ALA A 546 38.32 0.72 5.30
C ALA A 546 39.20 -0.35 5.97
N GLY A 547 39.06 -1.60 5.54
CA GLY A 547 39.66 -2.78 6.17
C GLY A 547 38.78 -3.46 7.24
N ASP A 548 37.74 -2.78 7.77
CA ASP A 548 36.81 -3.44 8.68
C ASP A 548 35.91 -4.45 7.92
N HIS A 549 35.61 -5.57 8.59
CA HIS A 549 34.59 -6.51 8.15
C HIS A 549 33.23 -6.14 8.78
N VAL A 550 32.15 -6.25 8.00
CA VAL A 550 30.77 -5.97 8.42
C VAL A 550 29.89 -7.18 8.14
N LYS A 551 28.94 -7.43 9.04
CA LYS A 551 27.83 -8.36 8.77
C LYS A 551 26.63 -7.60 8.23
N LYS A 552 25.78 -8.27 7.45
CA LYS A 552 24.47 -7.71 7.07
C LYS A 552 23.66 -7.34 8.31
N GLY A 553 23.07 -6.15 8.30
CA GLY A 553 22.38 -5.59 9.47
C GLY A 553 23.26 -4.91 10.51
N ASP A 554 24.60 -4.94 10.41
CA ASP A 554 25.47 -4.07 11.23
C ASP A 554 25.11 -2.60 10.99
N GLU A 555 25.08 -1.77 12.03
CA GLU A 555 25.05 -0.31 11.86
C GLU A 555 26.31 0.12 11.11
N PHE A 556 26.11 0.80 9.98
CA PHE A 556 27.17 1.23 9.06
C PHE A 556 27.41 2.75 9.13
N GLY A 557 26.38 3.52 9.49
CA GLY A 557 26.48 4.95 9.72
C GLY A 557 25.13 5.62 9.94
N TYR A 558 25.10 6.95 9.89
CA TYR A 558 23.89 7.76 10.04
C TYR A 558 23.99 9.13 9.34
N PHE A 559 22.82 9.75 9.17
CA PHE A 559 22.67 11.14 8.73
C PHE A 559 22.21 12.02 9.90
N SER A 560 22.90 13.13 10.16
CA SER A 560 22.38 14.18 11.06
C SER A 560 21.31 15.02 10.34
N PHE A 561 20.42 15.70 11.11
CA PHE A 561 19.17 16.32 10.64
C PHE A 561 19.17 16.82 9.19
N GLY A 562 18.24 16.30 8.38
CA GLY A 562 17.94 16.78 7.04
C GLY A 562 17.48 15.67 6.10
N GLY A 563 17.23 16.00 4.84
CA GLY A 563 16.92 14.98 3.83
C GLY A 563 18.14 14.08 3.55
N SER A 564 17.90 12.80 3.27
CA SER A 564 18.97 11.84 3.03
C SER A 564 18.54 10.69 2.11
N THR A 565 19.49 10.06 1.44
CA THR A 565 19.24 8.90 0.58
C THR A 565 20.45 7.98 0.61
N VAL A 566 20.21 6.67 0.66
CA VAL A 566 21.23 5.66 0.33
C VAL A 566 20.93 5.13 -1.07
N ILE A 567 21.97 4.94 -1.88
CA ILE A 567 21.88 4.10 -3.08
C ILE A 567 22.81 2.91 -2.89
N CYS A 568 22.32 1.70 -3.13
CA CYS A 568 23.15 0.51 -3.29
C CYS A 568 23.18 0.14 -4.77
N VAL A 569 24.37 -0.12 -5.31
CA VAL A 569 24.55 -0.66 -6.65
C VAL A 569 25.36 -1.95 -6.56
N PHE A 570 24.78 -3.01 -7.11
CA PHE A 570 25.31 -4.36 -7.13
C PHE A 570 25.95 -4.63 -8.50
N GLU A 571 27.02 -5.42 -8.56
CA GLU A 571 27.60 -5.85 -9.84
C GLU A 571 26.56 -6.55 -10.73
N LYS A 572 26.74 -6.49 -12.06
CA LYS A 572 25.80 -7.10 -13.02
C LYS A 572 25.62 -8.60 -12.72
N ASP A 573 24.36 -9.03 -12.69
CA ASP A 573 23.96 -10.42 -12.42
C ASP A 573 24.41 -11.01 -11.06
N SER A 574 24.77 -10.18 -10.08
CA SER A 574 25.08 -10.64 -8.72
C SER A 574 23.83 -10.93 -7.86
N ILE A 575 22.73 -10.19 -8.04
CA ILE A 575 21.52 -10.27 -7.19
C ILE A 575 20.24 -10.48 -8.03
N THR A 576 19.32 -11.28 -7.51
CA THR A 576 17.89 -11.29 -7.85
C THR A 576 17.14 -10.55 -6.75
N ILE A 577 16.62 -9.36 -7.07
CA ILE A 577 15.81 -8.54 -6.15
C ILE A 577 14.40 -9.14 -6.06
N ASP A 578 13.76 -9.02 -4.89
CA ASP A 578 12.39 -9.50 -4.68
C ASP A 578 11.39 -8.84 -5.66
N GLU A 579 10.48 -9.64 -6.21
CA GLU A 579 9.62 -9.25 -7.34
C GLU A 579 8.64 -8.12 -6.99
N ASP A 580 8.14 -8.04 -5.75
CA ASP A 580 7.23 -6.97 -5.32
C ASP A 580 7.90 -5.59 -5.36
N LEU A 581 9.19 -5.51 -5.02
CA LEU A 581 9.97 -4.28 -5.11
C LEU A 581 10.15 -3.82 -6.57
N LEU A 582 10.38 -4.77 -7.48
CA LEU A 582 10.54 -4.49 -8.91
C LEU A 582 9.21 -4.08 -9.56
N ALA A 583 8.12 -4.78 -9.23
CA ALA A 583 6.77 -4.51 -9.75
C ALA A 583 6.28 -3.10 -9.38
N ASN A 584 6.47 -2.70 -8.12
CA ASN A 584 6.15 -1.34 -7.65
C ASN A 584 7.02 -0.29 -8.36
N SER A 585 8.31 -0.55 -8.48
CA SER A 585 9.28 0.39 -9.08
C SER A 585 9.07 0.60 -10.59
N ALA A 586 8.50 -0.38 -11.28
CA ALA A 586 8.06 -0.27 -12.68
C ALA A 586 6.78 0.58 -12.86
N ARG A 587 5.99 0.75 -11.79
CA ARG A 587 4.76 1.58 -11.71
C ARG A 587 5.02 2.97 -11.08
N PRO A 588 6.25 3.52 -11.18
CA PRO A 588 6.77 4.59 -10.33
C PRO A 588 6.28 4.70 -8.87
N LEU A 589 6.01 3.58 -8.20
CA LEU A 589 5.48 3.55 -6.83
C LEU A 589 6.61 3.19 -5.85
N GLU A 590 6.91 4.10 -4.93
CA GLU A 590 7.88 3.84 -3.86
C GLU A 590 7.31 2.83 -2.85
N THR A 591 8.17 1.96 -2.32
CA THR A 591 7.80 0.94 -1.32
C THR A 591 8.38 1.29 0.04
N LEU A 592 7.56 1.50 1.08
CA LEU A 592 8.02 1.75 2.44
C LEU A 592 8.57 0.44 3.03
N VAL A 593 9.84 0.48 3.43
CA VAL A 593 10.58 -0.65 4.00
C VAL A 593 11.31 -0.24 5.28
N CYS A 594 11.69 -1.23 6.09
CA CYS A 594 12.51 -1.05 7.28
C CYS A 594 13.84 -1.80 7.18
N VAL A 595 14.81 -1.39 7.99
CA VAL A 595 16.08 -2.11 8.19
C VAL A 595 15.81 -3.58 8.50
N GLY A 596 16.52 -4.47 7.80
CA GLY A 596 16.48 -5.90 8.04
C GLY A 596 15.47 -6.69 7.21
N MET A 597 14.51 -6.04 6.53
CA MET A 597 13.67 -6.72 5.53
C MET A 597 14.54 -7.35 4.42
N LYS A 598 14.11 -8.49 3.84
CA LYS A 598 14.78 -9.08 2.67
C LYS A 598 14.79 -8.08 1.51
N LEU A 599 15.91 -7.98 0.79
CA LEU A 599 16.02 -7.19 -0.45
C LEU A 599 16.06 -8.09 -1.70
N GLY A 600 16.73 -9.23 -1.58
CA GLY A 600 16.96 -10.18 -2.67
C GLY A 600 17.91 -11.29 -2.25
N VAL A 601 18.26 -12.16 -3.21
CA VAL A 601 19.16 -13.31 -3.03
C VAL A 601 20.26 -13.25 -4.09
N ALA A 602 21.46 -13.71 -3.77
CA ALA A 602 22.55 -13.80 -4.74
C ALA A 602 22.23 -14.79 -5.89
N LYS A 603 22.62 -14.48 -7.13
CA LYS A 603 22.35 -15.37 -8.29
C LYS A 603 23.25 -16.59 -8.35
N ASN A 604 24.42 -16.54 -7.71
CA ASN A 604 25.44 -17.59 -7.79
C ASN A 604 25.23 -18.73 -6.78
N SER A 605 24.32 -18.56 -5.83
CA SER A 605 24.04 -19.54 -4.78
C SER A 605 23.20 -20.69 -5.37
N SER A 606 23.87 -21.79 -5.68
CA SER A 606 23.29 -23.00 -6.28
C SER A 606 22.07 -23.50 -5.50
N ASN A 607 20.99 -23.87 -6.22
CA ASN A 607 19.71 -24.38 -5.71
C ASN A 607 19.79 -25.09 -4.34
N VAL A 608 19.53 -24.33 -3.27
CA VAL A 608 19.10 -24.85 -1.98
C VAL A 608 17.68 -24.33 -1.77
N GLU A 609 16.73 -25.26 -1.72
CA GLU A 609 15.31 -24.95 -1.55
C GLU A 609 15.09 -24.09 -0.30
N LEU A 610 14.23 -23.07 -0.42
CA LEU A 610 13.80 -22.28 0.72
C LEU A 610 12.91 -23.16 1.61
N PRO A 611 13.21 -23.33 2.91
CA PRO A 611 12.24 -23.90 3.84
C PRO A 611 10.98 -23.03 3.87
N ASN A 612 9.79 -23.65 3.84
CA ASN A 612 8.52 -22.93 3.89
C ASN A 612 8.49 -21.95 5.07
N LEU A 613 8.06 -20.71 4.82
CA LEU A 613 8.01 -19.65 5.82
C LEU A 613 6.87 -19.83 6.86
N GLU A 614 6.08 -20.88 6.75
CA GLU A 614 4.90 -21.18 7.57
C GLU A 614 5.22 -21.64 9.01
N THR A 615 6.46 -22.03 9.30
CA THR A 615 6.83 -22.67 10.59
C THR A 615 7.37 -21.74 11.69
N PHE A 616 7.20 -20.41 11.55
CA PHE A 616 7.53 -19.44 12.60
C PHE A 616 6.30 -18.75 13.21
N ALA A 617 5.30 -19.57 13.56
CA ALA A 617 4.25 -19.22 14.50
C ALA A 617 4.40 -20.04 15.79
N ILE A 618 4.17 -19.39 16.95
CA ILE A 618 4.09 -19.98 18.30
C ILE A 618 5.41 -20.55 18.86
N ASN A 619 6.16 -19.69 19.57
CA ASN A 619 6.46 -19.84 21.01
C ASN A 619 6.94 -18.49 21.58
#